data_AF-A0A0J1BHX6-F1
#
_entry.id   AF-A0A0J1BHX6-F1
#
_cell.length_a   1.000
_cell.length_b   1.000
_cell.length_c   1.000
_cell.angle_alpha   90.00
_cell.angle_beta   90.00
_cell.angle_gamma   90.00
#
_symmetry.space_group_name_H-M   'P 1'
#
loop_
_entity.id
_entity.type
_entity.pdbx_description
1 polymer ?
#
loop_
_entity_poly.entity_id
_entity_poly.type
_entity_poly.pdbx_seq_one_letter_code
_entity_poly.pdbx_strand_id
1 'polypeptide(L)'
;MPPFRFRFDSLVDLRSRERDEAGAEVGKALEAIQRINEQVQDIDSQRELIRTAQTHTLHQANVSVDQMLHQGRYDIQLHADQISLQQTLAQLNQELEKRRQKLVTAEAEVKRLERLRETQLAEHRSLEAKQEQAEADDLTSARVLLRRRAMAAQSKETRR
;
A
#
# COMPACT_ATOMS: atom_id res chain seq x y z
N MET A 1 -31.61 4.53 -19.03
CA MET A 1 -31.13 3.52 -18.05
C MET A 1 -30.81 4.19 -16.71
N PRO A 2 -30.98 3.53 -15.55
CA PRO A 2 -30.53 4.08 -14.27
C PRO A 2 -28.99 4.10 -14.20
N PRO A 3 -28.40 5.04 -13.44
CA PRO A 3 -26.95 5.15 -13.32
C PRO A 3 -26.35 3.88 -12.70
N PHE A 4 -25.15 3.50 -13.15
CA PHE A 4 -24.41 2.38 -12.60
C PHE A 4 -24.17 2.56 -11.09
N ARG A 5 -24.46 1.52 -10.31
CA ARG A 5 -24.17 1.45 -8.88
C ARG A 5 -23.50 0.13 -8.57
N PHE A 6 -22.33 0.18 -7.96
CA PHE A 6 -21.62 -1.02 -7.59
C PHE A 6 -22.10 -1.51 -6.23
N ARG A 7 -22.70 -2.71 -6.21
CA ARG A 7 -23.33 -3.25 -4.99
C ARG A 7 -22.35 -3.42 -3.81
N PHE A 8 -21.06 -3.52 -4.09
CA PHE A 8 -20.01 -3.75 -3.09
C PHE A 8 -19.18 -2.50 -2.78
N ASP A 9 -19.68 -1.29 -3.08
CA ASP A 9 -18.98 -0.04 -2.75
C ASP A 9 -18.62 0.03 -1.25
N SER A 10 -19.54 -0.33 -0.35
CA SER A 10 -19.26 -0.37 1.10
C SER A 10 -18.19 -1.38 1.51
N LEU A 11 -18.09 -2.49 0.78
CA LEU A 11 -17.06 -3.51 1.01
C LEU A 11 -15.70 -3.03 0.51
N VAL A 12 -15.65 -2.30 -0.60
CA VAL A 12 -14.41 -1.65 -1.10
C VAL A 12 -13.89 -0.66 -0.07
N ASP A 13 -14.77 0.17 0.49
CA ASP A 13 -14.39 1.15 1.52
C ASP A 13 -13.84 0.46 2.76
N LEU A 14 -14.50 -0.61 3.23
CA LEU A 14 -14.03 -1.40 4.37
C LEU A 14 -12.63 -1.99 4.11
N ARG A 15 -12.44 -2.66 2.97
CA ARG A 15 -11.15 -3.28 2.61
C ARG A 15 -10.04 -2.24 2.41
N SER A 16 -10.38 -1.06 1.91
CA SER A 16 -9.43 0.05 1.77
C SER A 16 -8.95 0.53 3.13
N ARG A 17 -9.85 0.65 4.11
CA ARG A 17 -9.47 0.98 5.49
C ARG A 17 -8.59 -0.10 6.12
N GLU A 18 -8.94 -1.37 5.95
CA GLU A 18 -8.11 -2.49 6.44
C GLU A 18 -6.69 -2.49 5.83
N ARG A 19 -6.58 -2.16 4.53
CA ARG A 19 -5.28 -1.96 3.87
C ARG A 19 -4.52 -0.80 4.49
N ASP A 20 -5.17 0.34 4.69
CA ASP A 20 -4.53 1.53 5.25
C ASP A 20 -4.06 1.30 6.70
N GLU A 21 -4.86 0.60 7.50
CA GLU A 21 -4.48 0.15 8.85
C GLU A 21 -3.28 -0.80 8.80
N ALA A 22 -3.28 -1.78 7.89
CA ALA A 22 -2.13 -2.67 7.70
C ALA A 22 -0.87 -1.89 7.29
N GLY A 23 -1.02 -0.87 6.43
CA GLY A 23 0.06 0.03 6.04
C GLY A 23 0.62 0.83 7.22
N ALA A 24 -0.25 1.36 8.06
CA ALA A 24 0.14 2.07 9.29
C ALA A 24 0.91 1.14 10.25
N GLU A 25 0.50 -0.12 10.40
CA GLU A 25 1.20 -1.08 11.25
C GLU A 25 2.61 -1.45 10.73
N VAL A 26 2.80 -1.51 9.40
CA VAL A 26 4.13 -1.63 8.80
C VAL A 26 4.97 -0.39 9.12
N GLY A 27 4.40 0.81 8.99
CA GLY A 27 5.05 2.07 9.33
C GLY A 27 5.56 2.10 10.78
N LYS A 28 4.69 1.74 11.74
CA LYS A 28 5.06 1.65 13.16
C LYS A 28 6.20 0.66 13.42
N ALA A 29 6.21 -0.48 12.73
CA ALA A 29 7.28 -1.47 12.88
C ALA A 29 8.61 -0.95 12.33
N LEU A 30 8.60 -0.26 11.19
CA LEU A 30 9.79 0.39 10.63
C LEU A 30 10.34 1.48 11.54
N GLU A 31 9.48 2.31 12.12
CA GLU A 31 9.89 3.32 13.10
C GLU A 31 10.53 2.69 14.33
N ALA A 32 9.96 1.60 14.86
CA ALA A 32 10.54 0.88 15.99
C ALA A 32 11.93 0.31 15.64
N ILE A 33 12.08 -0.32 14.47
CA ILE A 33 13.37 -0.83 13.99
C ILE A 33 14.39 0.30 13.87
N GLN A 34 14.00 1.44 13.31
CA GLN A 34 14.87 2.60 13.15
C GLN A 34 15.40 3.10 14.50
N ARG A 35 14.53 3.21 15.51
CA ARG A 35 14.95 3.61 16.88
C ARG A 35 15.94 2.62 17.49
N ILE A 36 15.74 1.31 17.30
CA ILE A 36 16.68 0.29 17.80
C ILE A 36 18.02 0.38 17.07
N ASN A 37 18.02 0.63 15.76
CA ASN A 37 19.26 0.84 15.00
C ASN A 37 20.03 2.06 15.49
N GLU A 38 19.35 3.17 15.78
CA GLU A 38 19.96 4.37 16.36
C GLU A 38 20.60 4.06 17.72
N GLN A 39 19.92 3.31 18.58
CA GLN A 39 20.49 2.89 19.87
C GLN A 39 21.73 1.99 19.71
N VAL A 40 21.72 1.08 18.73
CA VAL A 40 22.90 0.23 18.43
C VAL A 40 24.07 1.10 17.96
N GLN A 41 23.82 2.07 17.09
CA GLN A 41 24.85 3.01 16.62
C GLN A 41 25.40 3.87 17.75
N ASP A 42 24.53 4.33 18.66
CA ASP A 42 24.96 5.08 19.85
C ASP A 42 25.89 4.25 20.74
N ILE A 43 25.54 2.98 20.99
CA ILE A 43 26.41 2.06 21.75
C ILE A 43 27.73 1.85 21.03
N ASP A 44 27.72 1.60 19.72
CA ASP A 44 28.97 1.43 18.95
C ASP A 44 29.87 2.67 19.04
N SER A 45 29.29 3.87 18.96
CA SER A 45 30.02 5.12 19.14
C SER A 45 30.63 5.26 20.54
N GLN A 46 29.88 4.88 21.59
CA GLN A 46 30.37 4.91 22.97
C GLN A 46 31.51 3.93 23.19
N ARG A 47 31.42 2.73 22.61
CA ARG A 47 32.49 1.72 22.71
C ARG A 47 33.76 2.15 22.00
N GLU A 48 33.66 2.77 20.83
CA GLU A 48 34.82 3.35 20.14
C GLU A 48 35.45 4.51 20.92
N LEU A 49 34.66 5.35 21.58
CA LEU A 49 35.17 6.39 22.49
C LEU A 49 35.93 5.77 23.68
N ILE A 50 35.44 4.68 24.26
CA ILE A 50 36.14 3.98 25.36
C ILE A 50 37.46 3.40 24.86
N ARG A 51 37.48 2.75 23.69
CA ARG A 51 38.69 2.16 23.11
C ARG A 51 39.77 3.20 22.79
N THR A 52 39.36 4.33 22.22
CA THR A 52 40.27 5.45 21.92
C THR A 52 40.79 6.11 23.20
N ALA A 53 39.95 6.25 24.23
CA ALA A 53 40.40 6.73 25.54
C ALA A 53 41.38 5.75 26.20
N GLN A 54 41.10 4.44 26.16
CA GLN A 54 41.96 3.40 26.71
C GLN A 54 43.35 3.39 26.06
N THR A 55 43.40 3.41 24.72
CA THR A 55 44.67 3.49 23.99
C THR A 55 45.46 4.74 24.35
N HIS A 56 44.82 5.91 24.49
CA HIS A 56 45.50 7.12 24.93
C HIS A 56 46.05 7.01 26.36
N THR A 57 45.27 6.45 27.30
CA THR A 57 45.71 6.27 28.69
C THR A 57 46.87 5.28 28.84
N LEU A 58 46.91 4.20 28.04
CA LEU A 58 48.01 3.23 28.05
C LEU A 58 49.37 3.83 27.66
N HIS A 59 49.37 4.94 26.91
CA HIS A 59 50.58 5.67 26.55
C HIS A 59 51.04 6.67 27.63
N GLN A 60 50.29 6.86 28.72
CA GLN A 60 50.65 7.77 29.81
C GLN A 60 51.37 7.03 30.95
N ALA A 61 52.36 7.67 31.57
CA ALA A 61 53.25 7.04 32.55
C ALA A 61 52.59 6.67 33.90
N ASN A 62 51.38 7.17 34.19
CA ASN A 62 50.64 6.89 35.43
C ASN A 62 49.22 6.44 35.08
N VAL A 63 49.03 5.14 34.87
CA VAL A 63 47.71 4.55 34.60
C VAL A 63 47.09 4.06 35.91
N SER A 64 45.88 4.54 36.22
CA SER A 64 45.10 4.02 37.36
C SER A 64 44.46 2.68 36.98
N VAL A 65 44.84 1.61 37.69
CA VAL A 65 44.27 0.26 37.50
C VAL A 65 42.76 0.24 37.74
N ASP A 66 42.28 1.04 38.70
CA ASP A 66 40.85 1.13 39.03
C ASP A 66 40.03 1.73 37.88
N GLN A 67 40.59 2.75 37.20
CA GLN A 67 39.96 3.38 36.05
C GLN A 67 39.89 2.42 34.85
N MET A 68 40.94 1.63 34.62
CA MET A 68 40.92 0.59 33.58
C MET A 68 39.86 -0.49 33.86
N LEU A 69 39.75 -0.94 35.12
CA LEU A 69 38.74 -1.93 35.51
C LEU A 69 37.31 -1.40 35.35
N HIS A 70 37.07 -0.14 35.71
CA HIS A 70 35.76 0.51 35.51
C HIS A 70 35.39 0.59 34.03
N GLN A 71 36.32 1.04 33.18
CA GLN A 71 36.09 1.12 31.72
C GLN A 71 35.87 -0.26 31.10
N GLY A 72 36.63 -1.29 31.52
CA GLY A 72 36.44 -2.65 31.04
C GLY A 72 35.09 -3.25 31.42
N ARG A 73 34.61 -3.03 32.66
CA ARG A 73 33.27 -3.46 33.08
C ARG A 73 32.17 -2.76 32.30
N TYR A 74 32.34 -1.46 32.04
CA TYR A 74 31.38 -0.70 31.26
C TYR A 74 31.33 -1.15 29.78
N ASP A 75 32.48 -1.45 29.14
CA ASP A 75 32.49 -2.02 27.78
C ASP A 75 31.80 -3.39 27.72
N ILE A 76 31.98 -4.25 28.74
CA ILE A 76 31.26 -5.54 28.83
C ILE A 76 29.75 -5.32 28.93
N GLN A 77 29.31 -4.34 29.72
CA GLN A 77 27.89 -3.99 29.83
C GLN A 77 27.34 -3.49 28.49
N LEU A 78 28.02 -2.55 27.84
CA LEU A 78 27.63 -2.02 26.53
C LEU A 78 27.55 -3.14 25.48
N HIS A 79 28.46 -4.11 25.52
CA HIS A 79 28.42 -5.26 24.63
C HIS A 79 27.20 -6.16 24.90
N ALA A 80 26.85 -6.39 26.16
CA ALA A 80 25.65 -7.15 26.51
C ALA A 80 24.36 -6.42 26.05
N ASP A 81 24.29 -5.11 26.24
CA ASP A 81 23.18 -4.27 25.78
C ASP A 81 23.06 -4.32 24.25
N GLN A 82 24.18 -4.26 23.53
CA GLN A 82 24.22 -4.40 22.07
C GLN A 82 23.65 -5.76 21.61
N ILE A 83 24.03 -6.86 22.25
CA ILE A 83 23.49 -8.19 21.93
C ILE A 83 21.97 -8.23 22.15
N SER A 84 21.48 -7.64 23.25
CA SER A 84 20.04 -7.58 23.55
C SER A 84 19.27 -6.78 22.50
N LEU A 85 19.80 -5.63 22.08
CA LEU A 85 19.21 -4.81 21.02
C LEU A 85 19.19 -5.56 19.67
N GLN A 86 20.26 -6.27 19.32
CA GLN A 86 20.32 -7.08 18.09
C GLN A 86 19.27 -8.21 18.09
N GLN A 87 19.05 -8.86 19.24
CA GLN A 87 17.98 -9.86 19.39
C GLN A 87 16.59 -9.21 19.23
N THR A 88 16.38 -8.04 19.81
CA THR A 88 15.13 -7.27 19.67
C THR A 88 14.89 -6.88 18.22
N LEU A 89 15.93 -6.43 17.52
CA LEU A 89 15.90 -6.08 16.09
C LEU A 89 15.50 -7.31 15.24
N ALA A 90 16.08 -8.48 15.52
CA ALA A 90 15.72 -9.71 14.83
C ALA A 90 14.23 -10.06 15.02
N GLN A 91 13.69 -9.91 16.23
CA GLN A 91 12.26 -10.13 16.51
C GLN A 91 11.38 -9.11 15.79
N LEU A 92 11.75 -7.82 15.80
CA LEU A 92 11.03 -6.77 15.09
C LEU A 92 11.01 -6.99 13.58
N ASN A 93 12.11 -7.46 12.99
CA ASN A 93 12.15 -7.81 11.57
C ASN A 93 11.23 -8.98 11.23
N GLN A 94 11.17 -10.02 12.06
CA GLN A 94 10.22 -11.12 11.87
C GLN A 94 8.77 -10.63 11.91
N GLU A 95 8.47 -9.71 12.83
CA GLU A 95 7.15 -9.12 12.96
C GLU A 95 6.81 -8.18 11.79
N LEU A 96 7.79 -7.41 11.31
CA LEU A 96 7.66 -6.58 10.12
C LEU A 96 7.27 -7.42 8.90
N GLU A 97 7.93 -8.57 8.69
CA GLU A 97 7.61 -9.45 7.56
C GLU A 97 6.18 -10.01 7.64
N LYS A 98 5.69 -10.37 8.83
CA LYS A 98 4.28 -10.78 9.01
C LYS A 98 3.32 -9.64 8.66
N ARG A 99 3.64 -8.41 9.10
CA ARG A 99 2.82 -7.22 8.79
C ARG A 99 2.83 -6.88 7.31
N ARG A 100 3.98 -7.01 6.64
CA ARG A 100 4.11 -6.87 5.18
C ARG A 100 3.25 -7.88 4.46
N GLN A 101 3.27 -9.14 4.88
CA GLN A 101 2.43 -10.18 4.29
C GLN A 101 0.93 -9.84 4.45
N LYS A 102 0.53 -9.34 5.62
CA LYS A 102 -0.86 -8.86 5.86
C LYS A 102 -1.22 -7.69 4.93
N LEU A 103 -0.33 -6.72 4.76
CA LEU A 103 -0.55 -5.60 3.83
C LEU A 103 -0.72 -6.09 2.39
N VAL A 104 0.15 -7.00 1.92
CA VAL A 104 0.04 -7.59 0.58
C VAL A 104 -1.31 -8.28 0.37
N THR A 105 -1.79 -9.03 1.38
CA THR A 105 -3.11 -9.66 1.29
C THR A 105 -4.25 -8.64 1.22
N ALA A 106 -4.19 -7.58 2.04
CA ALA A 106 -5.21 -6.52 2.04
C ALA A 106 -5.22 -5.75 0.70
N GLU A 107 -4.05 -5.44 0.15
CA GLU A 107 -3.94 -4.83 -1.18
C GLU A 107 -4.53 -5.71 -2.29
N ALA A 108 -4.28 -7.02 -2.23
CA ALA A 108 -4.80 -7.96 -3.22
C ALA A 108 -6.34 -8.03 -3.17
N GLU A 109 -6.94 -7.95 -1.99
CA GLU A 109 -8.39 -7.94 -1.82
C GLU A 109 -9.03 -6.66 -2.38
N VAL A 110 -8.46 -5.49 -2.09
CA VAL A 110 -8.92 -4.21 -2.67
C VAL A 110 -8.84 -4.25 -4.19
N LYS A 111 -7.69 -4.64 -4.75
CA LYS A 111 -7.50 -4.76 -6.21
C LYS A 111 -8.48 -5.73 -6.85
N ARG A 112 -8.84 -6.83 -6.17
CA ARG A 112 -9.83 -7.79 -6.68
C ARG A 112 -11.21 -7.14 -6.80
N LEU A 113 -11.63 -6.36 -5.81
CA LEU A 113 -12.93 -5.68 -5.83
C LEU A 113 -12.97 -4.54 -6.85
N GLU A 114 -11.88 -3.78 -7.00
CA GLU A 114 -11.74 -2.74 -8.02
C GLU A 114 -11.88 -3.33 -9.43
N ARG A 115 -11.18 -4.42 -9.74
CA ARG A 115 -11.31 -5.12 -11.03
C ARG A 115 -12.72 -5.63 -11.29
N LEU A 116 -13.40 -6.13 -10.26
CA LEU A 116 -14.79 -6.55 -10.37
C LEU A 116 -15.69 -5.36 -10.71
N ARG A 117 -15.47 -4.22 -10.06
CA ARG A 117 -16.20 -2.96 -10.32
C ARG A 117 -15.98 -2.49 -11.76
N GLU A 118 -14.74 -2.47 -12.23
CA GLU A 118 -14.38 -2.11 -13.60
C GLU A 118 -15.06 -3.01 -14.62
N THR A 119 -15.08 -4.32 -14.38
CA THR A 119 -15.73 -5.30 -15.26
C THR A 119 -17.24 -5.05 -15.35
N GLN A 120 -17.92 -4.89 -14.21
CA GLN A 120 -19.36 -4.63 -14.18
C GLN A 120 -19.71 -3.28 -14.81
N LEU A 121 -18.86 -2.27 -14.63
CA LEU A 121 -19.04 -0.97 -15.28
C LEU A 121 -18.90 -1.08 -16.80
N ALA A 122 -17.93 -1.85 -17.29
CA ALA A 122 -17.75 -2.08 -18.72
C ALA A 122 -18.95 -2.83 -19.33
N GLU A 123 -19.47 -3.83 -18.63
CA GLU A 123 -20.69 -4.56 -19.04
C GLU A 123 -21.91 -3.64 -19.09
N HIS A 124 -22.12 -2.82 -18.06
CA HIS A 124 -23.22 -1.85 -18.01
C HIS A 124 -23.14 -0.85 -19.17
N ARG A 125 -21.97 -0.27 -19.44
CA ARG A 125 -21.74 0.62 -20.59
C ARG A 125 -21.98 -0.07 -21.93
N SER A 126 -21.58 -1.33 -22.07
CA SER A 126 -21.84 -2.11 -23.29
C SER A 126 -23.34 -2.33 -23.51
N LEU A 127 -24.09 -2.59 -22.44
CA LEU A 127 -25.54 -2.73 -22.50
C LEU A 127 -26.23 -1.41 -22.86
N GLU A 128 -25.82 -0.30 -22.28
CA GLU A 128 -26.34 1.03 -22.62
C GLU A 128 -26.09 1.36 -24.09
N ALA A 129 -24.86 1.19 -24.57
CA ALA A 129 -24.53 1.44 -25.98
C ALA A 129 -25.35 0.57 -26.95
N LYS A 130 -25.62 -0.69 -26.60
CA LYS A 130 -26.47 -1.59 -27.41
C LYS A 130 -27.93 -1.12 -27.45
N GLN A 131 -28.45 -0.60 -26.33
CA GLN A 131 -29.82 -0.08 -26.28
C GLN A 131 -29.95 1.22 -27.06
N GLU A 132 -29.01 2.15 -26.88
CA GLU A 132 -28.98 3.39 -27.65
C GLU A 132 -28.89 3.13 -29.16
N GLN A 133 -28.08 2.15 -29.57
CA GLN A 133 -27.98 1.74 -30.97
C GLN A 133 -29.31 1.17 -31.49
N ALA A 134 -29.96 0.29 -30.72
CA ALA A 134 -31.25 -0.28 -31.09
C ALA A 134 -32.34 0.80 -31.24
N GLU A 135 -32.41 1.74 -30.29
CA GLU A 135 -33.35 2.87 -30.35
C GLU A 135 -33.07 3.78 -31.57
N ALA A 136 -31.80 4.03 -31.90
CA ALA A 136 -31.41 4.81 -33.07
C ALA A 136 -31.78 4.11 -34.40
N ASP A 137 -31.59 2.80 -34.47
CA ASP A 137 -31.94 1.98 -35.63
C ASP A 137 -33.46 1.91 -35.84
N ASP A 138 -34.23 1.79 -34.76
CA ASP A 138 -35.70 1.83 -34.79
C ASP A 138 -36.23 3.19 -35.28
N LEU A 139 -35.70 4.30 -34.75
CA LEU A 139 -36.06 5.65 -35.19
C LEU A 139 -35.71 5.89 -36.66
N THR A 140 -34.56 5.39 -37.11
CA THR A 140 -34.12 5.49 -38.51
C THR A 140 -35.05 4.68 -39.41
N SER A 141 -35.39 3.46 -39.02
CA SER A 141 -36.32 2.59 -39.74
C SER A 141 -37.71 3.23 -39.85
N ALA A 142 -38.24 3.78 -38.75
CA ALA A 142 -39.51 4.49 -38.73
C ALA A 142 -39.51 5.71 -39.68
N ARG A 143 -38.44 6.53 -39.67
CA ARG A 143 -38.30 7.68 -40.58
C ARG A 143 -38.26 7.25 -42.05
N VAL A 144 -37.54 6.19 -42.39
CA VAL A 144 -37.48 5.66 -43.76
C VAL A 144 -38.86 5.18 -44.22
N LEU A 145 -39.59 4.46 -43.37
CA LEU A 145 -40.95 4.00 -43.67
C LEU A 145 -41.92 5.16 -43.91
N LEU A 146 -41.87 6.20 -43.07
CA LEU A 146 -42.68 7.40 -43.24
C LEU A 146 -42.37 8.14 -44.54
N ARG A 147 -41.08 8.31 -44.88
CA ARG A 147 -40.66 8.90 -46.16
C ARG A 147 -41.15 8.08 -47.36
N ARG A 148 -41.05 6.75 -47.31
CA ARG A 148 -41.56 5.87 -48.38
C ARG A 148 -43.08 6.01 -48.56
N ARG A 149 -43.83 6.09 -47.46
CA ARG A 149 -45.28 6.32 -47.51
C ARG A 149 -45.64 7.67 -48.14
N ALA A 150 -44.93 8.74 -47.78
CA ALA A 150 -45.13 10.06 -48.36
C ALA A 150 -44.87 10.08 -49.88
N MET A 151 -43.77 9.46 -50.33
CA MET A 151 -43.45 9.33 -51.77
C MET A 151 -44.50 8.49 -52.53
N ALA A 152 -44.99 7.40 -51.93
CA ALA A 152 -46.03 6.57 -52.51
C ALA A 152 -47.39 7.30 -52.63
N ALA A 153 -47.70 8.21 -51.69
CA ALA A 153 -48.88 9.06 -51.79
C ALA A 153 -48.77 10.09 -52.93
N GLN A 154 -47.63 10.77 -53.04
CA GLN A 154 -47.39 11.79 -54.09
C GLN A 154 -47.41 11.20 -55.52
N SER A 155 -46.89 9.99 -55.70
CA SER A 155 -46.93 9.28 -56.99
C SER A 155 -48.34 8.79 -57.41
N LYS A 156 -49.27 8.61 -56.45
CA LYS A 156 -50.68 8.33 -56.75
C LYS A 156 -51.46 9.59 -57.13
N GLU A 157 -51.09 10.72 -56.54
CA GLU A 157 -51.73 12.02 -56.78
C GLU A 157 -51.38 12.61 -58.16
N THR A 158 -50.16 12.34 -58.64
CA THR A 158 -49.67 12.76 -59.96
C THR A 158 -50.10 11.87 -61.14
N ARG A 159 -50.77 10.75 -60.87
CA ARG A 159 -51.27 9.79 -61.88
C ARG A 159 -52.79 9.87 -62.12
N ARG A 160 -53.48 10.83 -61.50
CA ARG A 160 -54.86 11.20 -61.79
C ARG A 160 -54.90 12.47 -62.63
#